data_AF-A0A957DW35-F1
#
_entry.id   AF-A0A957DW35-F1
#
_cell.length_a   1.000
_cell.length_b   1.000
_cell.length_c   1.000
_cell.angle_alpha   90.00
_cell.angle_beta   90.00
_cell.angle_gamma   90.00
#
_symmetry.space_group_name_H-M   'P 1'
#
loop_
_entity.id
_entity.type
_entity.pdbx_description
1 polymer ?
#
loop_
_entity_poly.entity_id
_entity_poly.type
_entity_poly.pdbx_seq_one_letter_code
_entity_poly.pdbx_strand_id
1 'polypeptide(L)'
;IASELVEAGADLPLITMQGLSRKPFSTAQLWQIGLNNMRLEDGLIWTTIDNAQREAIGYNNTSTGGLVNFLGNVNQAAISAVLLEMGDGTVRVGFRCNPPYSVSELALNLGGGGHPLASGCSLEGPLPKAEALVVAMGKETIRQQRANLTQD
;
A
#
# COMPACT_ATOMS: atom_id res chain seq x y z
N ILE A 1 -0.90 16.40 24.47
CA ILE A 1 -0.32 15.04 24.42
C ILE A 1 1.11 14.99 23.86
N ALA A 2 1.38 15.22 22.57
CA ALA A 2 2.75 15.06 22.04
C ALA A 2 3.78 16.01 22.70
N SER A 3 3.43 17.29 22.92
CA SER A 3 4.26 18.25 23.65
C SER A 3 4.49 17.81 25.11
N GLU A 4 3.42 17.43 25.82
CA GLU A 4 3.50 16.95 27.21
C GLU A 4 4.42 15.74 27.37
N LEU A 5 4.45 14.82 26.39
CA LEU A 5 5.34 13.65 26.43
C LEU A 5 6.81 14.04 26.24
N VAL A 6 7.09 15.00 25.35
CA VAL A 6 8.45 15.52 25.14
C VAL A 6 8.90 16.30 26.37
N GLU A 7 8.02 17.13 26.95
CA GLU A 7 8.27 17.85 28.21
C GLU A 7 8.50 16.89 29.39
N ALA A 8 7.84 15.72 29.39
CA ALA A 8 8.06 14.65 30.35
C ALA A 8 9.33 13.81 30.08
N GLY A 9 10.12 14.14 29.04
CA GLY A 9 11.42 13.53 28.76
C GLY A 9 11.43 12.48 27.64
N ALA A 10 10.36 12.36 26.84
CA ALA A 10 10.38 11.48 25.67
C ALA A 10 11.34 12.01 24.60
N ASP A 11 12.30 11.19 24.19
CA ASP A 11 13.24 11.50 23.10
C ASP A 11 12.55 11.26 21.75
N LEU A 12 11.87 12.29 21.25
CA LEU A 12 11.14 12.23 19.99
C LEU A 12 12.03 11.83 18.80
N PRO A 13 13.24 12.41 18.59
CA PRO A 13 14.16 11.96 17.55
C PRO A 13 14.49 10.45 17.62
N LEU A 14 14.80 9.93 18.81
CA LEU A 14 15.12 8.51 18.99
C LEU A 14 13.91 7.62 18.67
N ILE A 15 12.73 7.97 19.18
CA ILE A 15 11.48 7.22 18.96
C ILE A 15 11.13 7.22 17.46
N THR A 16 11.22 8.37 16.79
CA THR A 16 10.99 8.47 15.35
C THR A 16 12.00 7.67 14.55
N MET A 17 13.28 7.71 14.92
CA MET A 17 14.32 6.94 14.24
C MET A 17 14.06 5.44 14.38
N GLN A 18 13.78 4.96 15.60
CA GLN A 18 13.60 3.53 15.88
C GLN A 18 12.26 2.98 15.37
N GLY A 19 11.17 3.74 15.51
CA GLY A 19 9.82 3.27 15.19
C GLY A 19 9.40 3.49 13.74
N LEU A 20 9.88 4.54 13.08
CA LEU A 20 9.41 4.93 11.74
C LEU A 20 10.48 4.86 10.67
N SER A 21 11.71 5.27 11.00
CA SER A 21 12.78 5.47 10.01
C SER A 21 13.60 4.23 9.74
N ARG A 22 14.07 3.55 10.80
CA ARG A 22 14.90 2.35 10.67
C ARG A 22 14.06 1.18 10.16
N LYS A 23 14.61 0.44 9.21
CA LYS A 23 14.01 -0.78 8.67
C LYS A 23 15.07 -1.87 8.61
N PRO A 24 14.72 -3.14 8.85
CA PRO A 24 15.61 -4.26 8.59
C PRO A 24 16.05 -4.30 7.12
N PHE A 25 17.26 -4.82 6.85
CA PHE A 25 17.75 -5.00 5.48
C PHE A 25 16.81 -5.84 4.61
N SER A 26 16.15 -6.84 5.21
CA SER A 26 15.15 -7.66 4.53
C SER A 26 13.95 -6.85 4.01
N THR A 27 13.56 -5.77 4.69
CA THR A 27 12.54 -4.84 4.18
C THR A 27 13.02 -4.06 2.96
N ALA A 28 14.30 -3.67 2.92
CA ALA A 28 14.89 -3.04 1.73
C ALA A 28 14.95 -4.03 0.55
N GLN A 29 15.27 -5.31 0.79
CA GLN A 29 15.22 -6.35 -0.23
C GLN A 29 13.79 -6.59 -0.75
N LEU A 30 12.80 -6.58 0.15
CA LEU A 30 11.39 -6.63 -0.24
C LEU A 30 11.00 -5.45 -1.12
N TRP A 31 11.46 -4.24 -0.76
CA TRP A 31 11.22 -3.04 -1.56
C TRP A 31 11.89 -3.13 -2.92
N GLN A 32 13.11 -3.69 -3.03
CA GLN A 32 13.75 -3.92 -4.33
C GLN A 32 12.87 -4.77 -5.24
N ILE A 33 12.30 -5.87 -4.73
CA ILE A 33 11.35 -6.72 -5.49
C ILE A 33 10.14 -5.89 -5.94
N GLY A 34 9.48 -5.21 -4.99
CA GLY A 34 8.29 -4.43 -5.29
C GLY A 34 8.56 -3.26 -6.25
N LEU A 35 9.70 -2.57 -6.15
CA LEU A 35 10.05 -1.48 -7.05
C LEU A 35 10.40 -1.97 -8.46
N ASN A 36 10.99 -3.17 -8.60
CA ASN A 36 11.24 -3.78 -9.90
C ASN A 36 9.93 -4.16 -10.63
N ASN A 37 8.91 -4.55 -9.88
CA ASN A 37 7.61 -4.97 -10.41
C ASN A 37 6.59 -3.82 -10.54
N MET A 38 6.96 -2.60 -10.14
CA MET A 38 6.00 -1.50 -10.06
C MET A 38 5.52 -1.05 -11.45
N ARG A 39 4.26 -0.66 -11.52
CA ARG A 39 3.61 -0.10 -12.71
C ARG A 39 2.86 1.17 -12.33
N LEU A 40 2.79 2.11 -13.26
CA LEU A 40 2.05 3.35 -13.13
C LEU A 40 1.23 3.59 -14.40
N GLU A 41 -0.08 3.58 -14.27
CA GLU A 41 -1.01 3.81 -15.39
C GLU A 41 -2.27 4.54 -14.89
N ASP A 42 -2.72 5.56 -15.62
CA ASP A 42 -3.96 6.31 -15.34
C ASP A 42 -4.06 6.95 -13.95
N GLY A 43 -2.92 7.09 -13.26
CA GLY A 43 -2.84 7.58 -11.88
C GLY A 43 -2.91 6.50 -10.81
N LEU A 44 -3.03 5.22 -11.19
CA LEU A 44 -2.83 4.09 -10.29
C LEU A 44 -1.36 3.69 -10.34
N ILE A 45 -0.68 3.67 -9.20
CA ILE A 45 0.62 3.01 -9.04
C ILE A 45 0.43 1.72 -8.27
N TRP A 46 0.99 0.62 -8.74
CA TRP A 46 0.89 -0.64 -8.02
C TRP A 46 2.12 -1.51 -8.21
N THR A 47 2.24 -2.51 -7.35
CA THR A 47 3.22 -3.57 -7.50
C THR A 47 2.68 -4.88 -6.93
N THR A 48 3.23 -5.98 -7.42
CA THR A 48 2.96 -7.34 -6.96
C THR A 48 4.24 -7.94 -6.39
N ILE A 49 4.09 -8.69 -5.31
CA ILE A 49 5.17 -9.44 -4.68
C ILE A 49 4.65 -10.86 -4.49
N ASP A 50 5.23 -11.80 -5.22
CA ASP A 50 4.87 -13.21 -5.12
C ASP A 50 5.48 -13.86 -3.87
N ASN A 51 4.90 -14.97 -3.41
CA ASN A 51 5.37 -15.59 -2.18
C ASN A 51 6.78 -16.20 -2.34
N ALA A 52 7.13 -16.69 -3.53
CA ALA A 52 8.43 -17.31 -3.80
C ALA A 52 9.60 -16.30 -3.74
N GLN A 53 9.43 -15.10 -4.28
CA GLN A 53 10.35 -13.97 -4.18
C GLN A 53 10.61 -13.59 -2.73
N ARG A 54 9.55 -13.61 -1.93
CA ARG A 54 9.58 -13.24 -0.52
C ARG A 54 10.29 -14.31 0.33
N GLU A 55 10.04 -15.58 0.04
CA GLU A 55 10.74 -16.73 0.63
C GLU A 55 12.22 -16.74 0.26
N ALA A 56 12.58 -16.40 -0.99
CA ALA A 56 13.97 -16.35 -1.45
C ALA A 56 14.85 -15.36 -0.68
N ILE A 57 14.25 -14.31 -0.09
CA ILE A 57 14.95 -13.33 0.76
C ILE A 57 14.72 -13.56 2.26
N GLY A 58 14.05 -14.67 2.65
CA GLY A 58 13.73 -14.99 4.04
C GLY A 58 12.77 -13.99 4.71
N TYR A 59 11.92 -13.32 3.94
CA TYR A 59 11.03 -12.30 4.47
C TYR A 59 9.70 -12.91 4.93
N ASN A 60 9.61 -13.22 6.23
CA ASN A 60 8.44 -13.92 6.78
C ASN A 60 7.30 -12.97 7.23
N ASN A 61 7.54 -11.66 7.26
CA ASN A 61 6.56 -10.69 7.75
C ASN A 61 5.42 -10.49 6.73
N THR A 62 4.19 -10.33 7.23
CA THR A 62 3.00 -10.08 6.39
C THR A 62 2.82 -8.60 6.04
N SER A 63 3.65 -7.73 6.60
CA SER A 63 3.68 -6.29 6.29
C SER A 63 4.61 -6.00 5.13
N THR A 64 4.31 -4.96 4.34
CA THR A 64 5.17 -4.49 3.24
C THR A 64 6.16 -3.41 3.68
N GLY A 65 6.31 -3.21 5.00
CA GLY A 65 7.29 -2.28 5.58
C GLY A 65 7.05 -0.80 5.24
N GLY A 66 5.86 -0.46 4.74
CA GLY A 66 5.49 0.89 4.30
C GLY A 66 5.70 1.14 2.79
N LEU A 67 5.93 0.11 1.98
CA LEU A 67 6.11 0.27 0.52
C LEU A 67 4.91 0.97 -0.13
N VAL A 68 3.68 0.63 0.28
CA VAL A 68 2.47 1.28 -0.25
C VAL A 68 2.47 2.79 0.03
N ASN A 69 2.96 3.23 1.19
CA ASN A 69 3.07 4.66 1.51
C ASN A 69 4.12 5.34 0.62
N PHE A 70 5.24 4.66 0.35
CA PHE A 70 6.27 5.17 -0.54
C PHE A 70 5.73 5.37 -1.96
N LEU A 71 5.00 4.38 -2.49
CA LEU A 71 4.36 4.49 -3.80
C LEU A 71 3.29 5.60 -3.82
N GLY A 72 2.52 5.77 -2.75
CA GLY A 72 1.52 6.83 -2.62
C GLY A 72 2.08 8.26 -2.61
N ASN A 73 3.39 8.43 -2.41
CA ASN A 73 4.07 9.73 -2.46
C ASN A 73 4.60 10.08 -3.87
N VAL A 74 4.41 9.21 -4.87
CA VAL A 74 4.75 9.53 -6.26
C VAL A 74 3.75 10.55 -6.80
N ASN A 75 4.24 11.67 -7.34
CA ASN A 75 3.41 12.82 -7.75
C ASN A 75 2.26 12.46 -8.72
N GLN A 76 2.47 11.47 -9.59
CA GLN A 76 1.48 11.02 -10.57
C GLN A 76 0.44 10.06 -9.99
N ALA A 77 0.66 9.54 -8.78
CA ALA A 77 -0.21 8.58 -8.13
C ALA A 77 -1.40 9.27 -7.45
N ALA A 78 -2.60 9.00 -7.94
CA ALA A 78 -3.84 9.28 -7.24
C ALA A 78 -4.10 8.22 -6.16
N ILE A 79 -3.91 6.94 -6.52
CA ILE A 79 -4.04 5.78 -5.64
C ILE A 79 -2.80 4.91 -5.81
N SER A 80 -2.34 4.33 -4.71
CA SER A 80 -1.28 3.32 -4.68
C SER A 80 -1.79 2.00 -4.12
N ALA A 81 -1.30 0.89 -4.68
CA ALA A 81 -1.63 -0.46 -4.22
C ALA A 81 -0.36 -1.33 -4.09
N VAL A 82 -0.33 -2.21 -3.10
CA VAL A 82 0.67 -3.30 -3.03
C VAL A 82 -0.08 -4.60 -2.82
N LEU A 83 0.14 -5.55 -3.73
CA LEU A 83 -0.41 -6.90 -3.68
C LEU A 83 0.67 -7.87 -3.20
N LEU A 84 0.39 -8.59 -2.12
CA LEU A 84 1.30 -9.54 -1.50
C LEU A 84 0.66 -10.93 -1.52
N GLU A 85 1.24 -11.86 -2.27
CA GLU A 85 0.81 -13.26 -2.24
C GLU A 85 1.28 -13.94 -0.96
N MET A 86 0.37 -14.67 -0.33
CA MET A 86 0.57 -15.40 0.91
C MET A 86 0.79 -16.89 0.61
N GLY A 87 1.41 -17.60 1.55
CA GLY A 87 1.70 -19.03 1.39
C GLY A 87 0.46 -19.93 1.28
N ASP A 88 -0.73 -19.45 1.66
CA ASP A 88 -2.01 -20.14 1.48
C ASP A 88 -2.68 -19.85 0.11
N GLY A 89 -2.03 -19.06 -0.75
CA GLY A 89 -2.54 -18.67 -2.06
C GLY A 89 -3.46 -17.44 -2.04
N THR A 90 -3.75 -16.86 -0.87
CA THR A 90 -4.47 -15.59 -0.77
C THR A 90 -3.57 -14.42 -1.14
N VAL A 91 -4.17 -13.30 -1.55
CA VAL A 91 -3.46 -12.08 -1.93
C VAL A 91 -3.94 -10.94 -1.04
N ARG A 92 -3.04 -10.43 -0.20
CA ARG A 92 -3.31 -9.24 0.62
C ARG A 92 -3.03 -7.98 -0.17
N VAL A 93 -3.98 -7.06 -0.16
CA VAL A 93 -3.86 -5.80 -0.90
C VAL A 93 -3.95 -4.63 0.08
N GLY A 94 -2.92 -3.78 0.08
CA GLY A 94 -2.93 -2.52 0.81
C GLY A 94 -3.07 -1.34 -0.15
N PHE A 95 -3.96 -0.41 0.17
CA PHE A 95 -4.21 0.81 -0.60
C PHE A 95 -3.81 2.07 0.18
N ARG A 96 -3.27 3.06 -0.52
CA ARG A 96 -3.10 4.44 0.00
C ARG A 96 -3.46 5.46 -1.06
N CYS A 97 -3.93 6.62 -0.63
CA CYS A 97 -4.09 7.79 -1.47
C CYS A 97 -3.85 9.05 -0.65
N ASN A 98 -3.77 10.18 -1.36
CA ASN A 98 -3.81 11.51 -0.77
C ASN A 98 -5.12 12.20 -1.15
N PRO A 99 -5.59 13.19 -0.36
CA PRO A 99 -6.68 14.05 -0.80
C PRO A 99 -6.42 14.63 -2.20
N PRO A 100 -7.45 14.75 -3.05
CA PRO A 100 -8.87 14.57 -2.75
C PRO A 100 -9.41 13.13 -2.89
N TYR A 101 -8.56 12.14 -3.13
CA TYR A 101 -9.01 10.77 -3.40
C TYR A 101 -9.36 9.97 -2.14
N SER A 102 -10.13 8.89 -2.31
CA SER A 102 -10.49 7.92 -1.27
C SER A 102 -10.36 6.46 -1.76
N VAL A 103 -9.88 5.56 -0.90
CA VAL A 103 -9.74 4.11 -1.16
C VAL A 103 -10.67 3.24 -0.32
N SER A 104 -11.51 3.82 0.54
CA SER A 104 -12.40 3.05 1.42
C SER A 104 -13.46 2.27 0.64
N GLU A 105 -14.09 2.88 -0.35
CA GLU A 105 -15.11 2.22 -1.19
C GLU A 105 -14.50 1.18 -2.11
N LEU A 106 -13.31 1.45 -2.68
CA LEU A 106 -12.55 0.47 -3.45
C LEU A 106 -12.29 -0.80 -2.64
N ALA A 107 -11.79 -0.64 -1.41
CA ALA A 107 -11.52 -1.76 -0.52
C ALA A 107 -12.80 -2.49 -0.11
N LEU A 108 -13.88 -1.77 0.18
CA LEU A 108 -15.18 -2.36 0.54
C LEU A 108 -15.76 -3.20 -0.60
N ASN A 109 -15.71 -2.70 -1.84
CA ASN A 109 -16.18 -3.42 -3.03
C ASN A 109 -15.33 -4.66 -3.34
N LEU A 110 -14.09 -4.72 -2.83
CA LEU A 110 -13.22 -5.89 -2.87
C LEU A 110 -13.39 -6.82 -1.65
N GLY A 111 -14.41 -6.59 -0.81
CA GLY A 111 -14.68 -7.40 0.39
C GLY A 111 -13.80 -7.07 1.60
N GLY A 112 -13.08 -5.94 1.56
CA GLY A 112 -12.25 -5.43 2.64
C GLY A 112 -12.85 -4.20 3.32
N GLY A 113 -11.99 -3.25 3.71
CA GLY A 113 -12.40 -2.00 4.34
C GLY A 113 -11.23 -1.15 4.83
N GLY A 114 -11.55 -0.09 5.56
CA GLY A 114 -10.57 0.82 6.16
C GLY A 114 -11.01 2.29 6.10
N HIS A 115 -10.02 3.18 6.16
CA HIS A 115 -10.22 4.62 6.11
C HIS A 115 -10.06 5.17 4.69
N PRO A 116 -10.64 6.35 4.40
CA PRO A 116 -10.53 6.99 3.08
C PRO A 116 -9.10 7.07 2.54
N LEU A 117 -8.09 7.36 3.37
CA LEU A 117 -6.69 7.49 2.91
C LEU A 117 -5.88 6.19 2.99
N ALA A 118 -6.40 5.18 3.67
CA ALA A 118 -5.70 3.95 3.97
C ALA A 118 -6.67 2.80 4.21
N SER A 119 -6.74 1.87 3.26
CA SER A 119 -7.62 0.71 3.33
C SER A 119 -6.95 -0.54 2.77
N GLY A 120 -7.60 -1.70 2.86
CA GLY A 120 -7.08 -2.95 2.32
C GLY A 120 -8.13 -4.05 2.22
N CYS A 121 -7.77 -5.12 1.53
CA CYS A 121 -8.59 -6.33 1.37
C CYS A 121 -7.71 -7.58 1.29
N SER A 122 -8.34 -8.75 1.35
CA SER A 122 -7.70 -10.04 1.06
C SER A 122 -8.52 -10.74 -0.01
N LEU A 123 -7.87 -11.12 -1.10
CA LEU A 123 -8.49 -11.74 -2.27
C LEU A 123 -8.04 -13.19 -2.41
N GLU A 124 -8.93 -14.04 -2.89
CA GLU A 124 -8.57 -15.39 -3.30
C GLU A 124 -7.69 -15.34 -4.56
N GLY A 125 -6.68 -16.21 -4.60
CA GLY A 125 -5.71 -16.26 -5.69
C GLY A 125 -6.28 -16.73 -7.04
N PRO A 126 -5.41 -16.85 -8.06
CA PRO A 126 -3.96 -16.60 -8.01
C PRO A 126 -3.59 -15.11 -8.15
N LEU A 127 -2.36 -14.73 -7.80
CA LEU A 127 -1.85 -13.35 -7.85
C LEU A 127 -2.16 -12.59 -9.16
N PRO A 128 -2.00 -13.17 -10.37
CA PRO A 128 -2.34 -12.47 -11.61
C PRO A 128 -3.82 -12.11 -11.75
N LYS A 129 -4.71 -12.94 -11.21
CA LYS A 129 -6.16 -12.68 -11.21
C LYS A 129 -6.51 -11.55 -10.25
N ALA A 130 -5.90 -11.58 -9.05
CA ALA A 130 -6.05 -10.50 -8.08
C ALA A 130 -5.52 -9.17 -8.61
N GLU A 131 -4.35 -9.18 -9.28
CA GLU A 131 -3.78 -8.00 -9.93
C GLU A 131 -4.74 -7.42 -10.97
N ALA A 132 -5.23 -8.23 -11.91
CA ALA A 132 -6.15 -7.77 -12.95
C ALA A 132 -7.42 -7.13 -12.38
N LEU A 133 -8.01 -7.75 -11.33
CA LEU A 133 -9.20 -7.22 -10.67
C LEU A 133 -8.92 -5.89 -9.97
N VAL A 134 -7.84 -5.81 -9.18
CA VAL A 134 -7.46 -4.61 -8.44
C VAL A 134 -7.12 -3.46 -9.38
N VAL A 135 -6.40 -3.72 -10.47
CA VAL A 135 -6.06 -2.71 -11.47
C VAL A 135 -7.31 -2.17 -12.15
N ALA A 136 -8.21 -3.04 -12.58
CA ALA A 136 -9.46 -2.62 -13.22
C ALA A 136 -10.31 -1.74 -12.30
N MET A 137 -10.54 -2.20 -11.05
CA MET A 137 -11.35 -1.45 -10.08
C MET A 137 -10.65 -0.16 -9.62
N GLY A 138 -9.33 -0.20 -9.40
CA GLY A 138 -8.57 0.98 -8.98
C GLY A 138 -8.59 2.10 -10.02
N LYS A 139 -8.40 1.76 -11.30
CA LYS A 139 -8.53 2.73 -12.40
C LYS A 139 -9.94 3.31 -12.50
N GLU A 140 -10.97 2.47 -12.34
CA GLU A 140 -12.35 2.93 -12.34
C GLU A 140 -12.65 3.89 -11.19
N THR A 141 -12.20 3.58 -9.98
CA THR A 141 -12.33 4.45 -8.80
C THR A 141 -11.69 5.83 -9.05
N ILE A 142 -10.49 5.87 -9.63
CA ILE A 142 -9.81 7.13 -9.97
C ILE A 142 -10.65 7.91 -10.98
N ARG A 143 -11.15 7.26 -12.03
CA ARG A 143 -11.97 7.88 -13.07
C ARG A 143 -13.23 8.52 -12.49
N GLN A 144 -13.95 7.80 -11.64
CA GLN A 144 -15.16 8.28 -10.98
C GLN A 144 -14.88 9.48 -10.08
N GLN A 145 -13.83 9.40 -9.25
CA GLN A 145 -13.48 10.50 -8.34
C GLN A 145 -13.01 11.75 -9.09
N ARG A 146 -12.28 11.60 -10.19
CA ARG A 146 -11.91 12.73 -11.06
C ARG A 146 -13.13 13.39 -11.69
N ALA A 147 -14.11 12.61 -12.13
CA ALA A 147 -15.35 13.16 -12.71
C ALA A 147 -16.14 13.99 -11.71
N ASN A 148 -16.24 13.51 -10.46
CA ASN A 148 -16.91 14.24 -9.39
C ASN A 148 -16.21 15.57 -9.06
N LEU A 149 -14.87 15.59 -9.07
CA LEU A 149 -14.08 16.80 -8.81
C LEU A 149 -14.18 17.87 -9.90
N THR A 150 -14.58 17.51 -11.11
CA THR A 150 -14.79 18.47 -12.21
C THR A 150 -16.20 19.06 -12.25
N GLN A 151 -17.12 18.59 -11.41
CA GLN A 151 -18.50 19.07 -11.34
C GLN A 151 -18.74 20.10 -10.22
N ASP A 152 -17.74 20.33 -9.36
CA ASP A 152 -17.72 21.36 -8.30
C ASP A 152 -16.89 22.57 -8.73
#